data_AF-A0A8J2WCT4-F1
#
_entry.id   AF-A0A8J2WCT4-F1
#
_cell.length_a   1.000
_cell.length_b   1.000
_cell.length_c   1.000
_cell.angle_alpha   90.00
_cell.angle_beta   90.00
_cell.angle_gamma   90.00
#
_symmetry.space_group_name_H-M   'P 1'
#
loop_
_entity.id
_entity.type
_entity.pdbx_description
1 polymer ?
#
loop_
_entity_poly.entity_id
_entity_poly.type
_entity_poly.pdbx_seq_one_letter_code
_entity_poly.pdbx_strand_id
1 'polypeptide(L)'
;MARFFYFGILALCYCSTNCAILSVEDQLQQLRENIIQIKEVWAEKENRLETKVTQLDAKVTRLEAIVNIQESLFKNSLLGNEIEKQTISIKPSLSADRFHFENNLLAGMNTIFRTCDESRAADPSLTSGMYWIDPDGQGIGDNPIYVYCNMTTGTTSILHDNELKTDVGHCANPGCYSKAINYNATIRQMAALAELSAECYQSIRVS
;
A
#
# COMPACT_ATOMS: atom_id res chain seq x y z
N MET A 1 -74.05 33.50 46.80
CA MET A 1 -74.13 32.07 46.41
C MET A 1 -72.86 31.71 45.66
N ALA A 2 -72.23 30.62 46.06
CA ALA A 2 -70.97 30.12 45.52
C ALA A 2 -71.15 29.41 44.16
N ARG A 3 -70.09 29.40 43.34
CA ARG A 3 -69.57 28.19 42.68
C ARG A 3 -68.18 28.45 42.08
N PHE A 4 -67.18 27.77 42.62
CA PHE A 4 -65.87 27.54 42.03
C PHE A 4 -66.00 26.55 40.86
N PHE A 5 -65.20 26.72 39.80
CA PHE A 5 -64.53 25.62 39.12
C PHE A 5 -63.22 26.14 38.49
N TYR A 6 -62.12 25.56 38.95
CA TYR A 6 -60.76 25.70 38.41
C TYR A 6 -60.56 24.56 37.41
N PHE A 7 -60.14 24.82 36.18
CA PHE A 7 -59.47 23.80 35.36
C PHE A 7 -58.47 24.48 34.42
N GLY A 8 -57.19 24.16 34.63
CA GLY A 8 -56.08 24.66 33.84
C GLY A 8 -56.10 24.12 32.42
N ILE A 9 -55.73 24.96 31.47
CA ILE A 9 -55.43 24.55 30.10
C ILE A 9 -53.93 24.29 30.05
N LEU A 10 -53.58 23.00 30.05
CA LEU A 10 -52.24 22.52 29.70
C LEU A 10 -51.89 23.00 28.28
N ALA A 11 -50.70 23.58 28.16
CA ALA A 11 -50.02 23.72 26.88
C ALA A 11 -49.68 22.33 26.34
N LEU A 12 -50.31 21.94 25.22
CA LEU A 12 -49.77 20.91 24.35
C LEU A 12 -49.23 21.62 23.11
N CYS A 13 -47.90 21.79 23.14
CA CYS A 13 -47.09 22.11 21.98
C CYS A 13 -47.25 20.96 20.98
N TYR A 14 -48.06 21.17 19.94
CA TYR A 14 -48.01 20.32 18.75
C TYR A 14 -46.74 20.69 18.00
N CYS A 15 -45.65 20.00 18.32
CA CYS A 15 -44.55 19.89 17.37
C CYS A 15 -45.08 19.00 16.24
N SER A 16 -45.52 19.63 15.14
CA SER A 16 -45.87 18.92 13.92
C SER A 16 -44.62 18.19 13.45
N THR A 17 -44.60 16.88 13.73
CA THR A 17 -43.69 15.93 13.12
C THR A 17 -43.98 15.89 11.62
N ASN A 18 -43.41 16.82 10.85
CA ASN A 18 -43.07 16.53 9.46
C ASN A 18 -41.73 15.79 9.46
N CYS A 19 -41.75 14.57 10.00
CA CYS A 19 -40.92 13.53 9.42
C CYS A 19 -41.77 13.02 8.28
N ALA A 20 -41.48 13.46 7.04
CA ALA A 20 -42.15 12.92 5.87
C ALA A 20 -41.94 11.40 5.87
N ILE A 21 -42.98 10.66 6.22
CA ILE A 21 -43.04 9.23 5.92
C ILE A 21 -43.21 9.19 4.41
N LEU A 22 -42.09 9.01 3.69
CA LEU A 22 -42.12 8.72 2.25
C LEU A 22 -43.10 7.57 2.05
N SER A 23 -44.06 7.74 1.12
CA SER A 23 -44.99 6.68 0.77
C SER A 23 -44.19 5.43 0.39
N VAL A 24 -44.75 4.24 0.60
CA VAL A 24 -44.13 2.99 0.12
C VAL A 24 -43.81 3.08 -1.37
N GLU A 25 -44.63 3.82 -2.12
CA GLU A 25 -44.41 4.12 -3.55
C GLU A 25 -43.16 5.01 -3.77
N ASP A 26 -42.96 6.04 -2.95
CA ASP A 26 -41.78 6.91 -3.05
C ASP A 26 -40.50 6.17 -2.65
N GLN A 27 -40.56 5.31 -1.63
CA GLN A 27 -39.44 4.46 -1.25
C GLN A 27 -39.08 3.45 -2.34
N LEU A 28 -40.10 2.88 -3.02
CA LEU A 28 -39.89 2.00 -4.16
C LEU A 28 -39.25 2.75 -5.33
N GLN A 29 -39.69 3.97 -5.59
CA GLN A 29 -39.14 4.83 -6.64
C GLN A 29 -37.68 5.20 -6.34
N GLN A 30 -37.39 5.63 -5.11
CA GLN A 30 -36.04 5.95 -4.67
C GLN A 30 -35.11 4.73 -4.74
N LEU A 31 -35.60 3.54 -4.36
CA LEU A 31 -34.82 2.31 -4.46
C LEU A 31 -34.51 1.96 -5.92
N ARG A 32 -35.46 2.17 -6.85
CA ARG A 32 -35.22 1.96 -8.29
C ARG A 32 -34.12 2.88 -8.81
N GLU A 33 -34.17 4.16 -8.46
CA GLU A 33 -33.16 5.14 -8.85
C GLU A 33 -31.78 4.80 -8.29
N ASN A 34 -31.70 4.44 -7.01
CA ASN A 34 -30.45 4.00 -6.39
C ASN A 34 -29.86 2.78 -7.10
N ILE A 35 -30.68 1.79 -7.48
CA ILE A 35 -30.23 0.61 -8.21
C ILE A 35 -29.64 1.00 -9.58
N ILE A 36 -30.27 1.95 -10.29
CA ILE A 36 -29.77 2.42 -11.58
C ILE A 36 -28.41 3.11 -11.39
N GLN A 37 -28.31 4.04 -10.44
CA GLN A 37 -27.06 4.75 -10.16
C GLN A 37 -25.93 3.79 -9.76
N ILE A 38 -26.22 2.80 -8.90
CA ILE A 38 -25.23 1.79 -8.51
C ILE A 38 -24.76 1.01 -9.73
N LYS A 39 -25.67 0.60 -10.62
CA LYS A 39 -25.29 -0.12 -11.85
C LYS A 39 -24.36 0.72 -12.74
N GLU A 40 -24.65 2.00 -12.91
CA GLU A 40 -23.81 2.90 -13.72
C GLU A 40 -22.42 3.08 -13.10
N VAL A 41 -22.34 3.32 -11.79
CA VAL A 41 -21.07 3.46 -11.08
C VAL A 41 -20.25 2.16 -11.14
N TRP A 42 -20.92 1.01 -11.05
CA TRP A 42 -20.25 -0.29 -11.19
C TRP A 42 -19.69 -0.49 -12.59
N ALA A 43 -20.49 -0.20 -13.63
CA ALA A 43 -20.04 -0.30 -15.02
C ALA A 43 -18.84 0.64 -15.31
N GLU A 44 -18.86 1.86 -14.78
CA GLU A 44 -17.73 2.78 -14.90
C GLU A 44 -16.47 2.23 -14.22
N LYS A 45 -16.60 1.71 -13.00
CA LYS A 45 -15.49 1.11 -12.26
C LYS A 45 -14.95 -0.14 -12.94
N GLU A 46 -15.81 -0.96 -13.52
CA GLU A 46 -15.45 -2.16 -14.28
C GLU A 46 -14.64 -1.77 -15.51
N ASN A 47 -15.13 -0.85 -16.35
CA ASN A 47 -14.38 -0.34 -17.49
C ASN A 47 -13.03 0.30 -17.08
N ARG A 48 -13.00 1.03 -15.95
CA ARG A 48 -11.76 1.59 -15.40
C ARG A 48 -10.78 0.50 -14.93
N LEU A 49 -11.27 -0.62 -14.44
CA LEU A 49 -10.44 -1.75 -14.05
C LEU A 49 -9.92 -2.47 -15.30
N GLU A 50 -10.77 -2.72 -16.29
CA GLU A 50 -10.38 -3.35 -17.56
C GLU A 50 -9.31 -2.54 -18.31
N THR A 51 -9.45 -1.22 -18.36
CA THR A 51 -8.43 -0.32 -18.94
C THR A 51 -7.11 -0.36 -18.18
N LYS A 52 -7.14 -0.45 -16.84
CA LYS A 52 -5.91 -0.63 -16.04
C LYS A 52 -5.29 -2.00 -16.24
N VAL A 53 -6.08 -3.06 -16.36
CA VAL A 53 -5.61 -4.43 -16.62
C VAL A 53 -4.93 -4.50 -17.99
N THR A 54 -5.56 -3.98 -19.04
CA THR A 54 -4.95 -3.93 -20.38
C THR A 54 -3.68 -3.09 -20.42
N GLN A 55 -3.64 -1.96 -19.69
CA GLN A 55 -2.42 -1.16 -19.55
C GLN A 55 -1.29 -1.91 -18.82
N LEU A 56 -1.62 -2.67 -17.77
CA LEU A 56 -0.64 -3.48 -17.03
C LEU A 56 -0.14 -4.64 -17.89
N ASP A 57 -1.03 -5.32 -18.60
CA ASP A 57 -0.68 -6.41 -19.53
C ASP A 57 0.32 -5.93 -20.59
N ALA A 58 0.06 -4.77 -21.21
CA ALA A 58 0.99 -4.15 -22.15
C ALA A 58 2.35 -3.81 -21.52
N LYS A 59 2.38 -3.39 -20.25
CA LYS A 59 3.64 -3.17 -19.53
C LYS A 59 4.38 -4.48 -19.26
N VAL A 60 3.67 -5.55 -18.91
CA VAL A 60 4.24 -6.88 -18.69
C VAL A 60 4.86 -7.41 -19.96
N THR A 61 4.13 -7.41 -21.09
CA THR A 61 4.68 -7.84 -22.38
C THR A 61 5.93 -7.05 -22.78
N ARG A 62 5.95 -5.74 -22.51
CA ARG A 62 7.13 -4.91 -22.76
C ARG A 62 8.32 -5.30 -21.88
N LEU A 63 8.09 -5.57 -20.60
CA LEU A 63 9.13 -6.00 -19.67
C LEU A 63 9.67 -7.39 -20.04
N GLU A 64 8.81 -8.34 -20.40
CA GLU A 64 9.20 -9.66 -20.88
C GLU A 64 10.07 -9.56 -22.13
N ALA A 65 9.73 -8.68 -23.08
CA ALA A 65 10.56 -8.42 -24.26
C ALA A 65 11.95 -7.88 -23.87
N ILE A 66 12.01 -6.94 -22.92
CA ILE A 66 13.29 -6.38 -22.43
C ILE A 66 14.14 -7.46 -21.75
N VAL A 67 13.53 -8.31 -20.92
CA VAL A 67 14.24 -9.41 -20.25
C VAL A 67 14.82 -10.39 -21.27
N ASN A 68 14.04 -10.78 -22.28
CA ASN A 68 14.51 -11.66 -23.34
C ASN A 68 15.68 -11.05 -24.13
N ILE A 69 15.62 -9.74 -24.42
CA ILE A 69 16.72 -9.02 -25.05
C ILE A 69 17.95 -9.04 -24.15
N GLN A 70 17.80 -8.73 -22.86
CA GLN A 70 18.90 -8.71 -21.90
C GLN A 70 19.56 -10.10 -21.77
N GLU A 71 18.77 -11.17 -21.77
CA GLU A 71 19.29 -12.54 -21.76
C GLU A 71 20.11 -12.85 -23.02
N SER A 72 19.63 -12.41 -24.19
CA SER A 72 20.37 -12.57 -25.45
C SER A 72 21.69 -11.79 -25.45
N LEU A 73 21.70 -10.56 -24.92
CA LEU A 73 22.90 -9.73 -24.80
C LEU A 73 23.91 -10.34 -23.82
N PHE A 74 23.43 -10.89 -22.71
CA PHE A 74 24.28 -11.57 -21.74
C PHE A 74 24.93 -12.82 -22.32
N LYS A 75 24.17 -13.65 -23.06
CA LYS A 75 24.72 -14.83 -23.78
C LYS A 75 25.79 -14.44 -24.81
N ASN A 76 25.57 -13.35 -25.56
CA ASN A 76 26.55 -12.84 -26.52
C ASN A 76 27.82 -12.30 -25.83
N SER A 77 27.69 -11.66 -24.67
CA SER A 77 28.83 -11.21 -23.86
C SER A 77 29.64 -12.39 -23.31
N LEU A 78 28.99 -13.47 -22.88
CA LEU A 78 29.67 -14.70 -22.45
C LEU A 78 30.46 -15.36 -23.59
N LEU A 79 29.89 -15.40 -24.80
CA LEU A 79 30.57 -15.91 -26.00
C LEU A 79 31.76 -15.03 -26.44
N GLY A 80 31.71 -13.72 -26.18
CA GLY A 80 32.82 -12.79 -26.44
C GLY A 80 34.08 -13.11 -25.61
N ASN A 81 33.91 -13.69 -24.43
CA ASN A 81 35.02 -14.03 -23.52
C ASN A 81 35.73 -15.35 -23.89
N GLU A 82 35.13 -16.18 -24.76
CA GLU A 82 35.79 -17.39 -25.28
C GLU A 82 36.74 -17.12 -26.45
N ILE A 83 36.58 -15.99 -27.15
CA ILE A 83 37.46 -15.59 -28.26
C ILE A 83 38.78 -14.97 -27.75
N GLU A 84 38.81 -14.43 -26.53
CA GLU A 84 40.01 -13.78 -25.97
C GLU A 84 41.03 -14.77 -25.35
N LYS A 85 40.65 -16.04 -25.15
CA LYS A 85 41.55 -17.07 -24.59
C LYS A 85 42.58 -17.64 -25.57
N GLN A 86 42.58 -17.20 -26.83
CA GLN A 86 43.52 -17.69 -27.85
C GLN A 86 44.59 -16.70 -28.31
N THR A 87 44.75 -15.54 -27.66
CA THR A 87 45.86 -14.62 -27.97
C THR A 87 46.72 -14.25 -26.77
N ILE A 88 47.85 -14.96 -26.70
CA ILE A 88 49.18 -14.47 -26.32
C ILE A 88 49.46 -14.29 -24.81
N SER A 89 50.24 -15.26 -24.31
CA SER A 89 51.04 -15.23 -23.09
C SER A 89 51.93 -13.98 -22.99
N ILE A 90 51.54 -13.00 -22.16
CA ILE A 90 52.46 -12.06 -21.53
C ILE A 90 52.03 -11.92 -20.07
N LYS A 91 52.83 -12.45 -19.13
CA LYS A 91 52.75 -12.03 -17.71
C LYS A 91 53.35 -10.63 -17.59
N PRO A 92 52.66 -9.73 -16.88
CA PRO A 92 53.36 -9.02 -15.82
C PRO A 92 52.57 -9.00 -14.52
N SER A 93 53.29 -9.29 -13.45
CA SER A 93 53.02 -8.87 -12.08
C SER A 93 52.93 -7.34 -11.95
N LEU A 94 52.07 -6.86 -11.06
CA LEU A 94 52.17 -5.65 -10.19
C LEU A 94 50.85 -4.84 -10.10
N SER A 95 50.56 -4.45 -8.86
CA SER A 95 49.58 -3.48 -8.33
C SER A 95 48.11 -3.93 -8.18
N ALA A 96 47.82 -4.46 -6.99
CA ALA A 96 46.49 -4.67 -6.43
C ALA A 96 45.89 -3.36 -5.88
N ASP A 97 45.75 -2.33 -6.72
CA ASP A 97 45.21 -1.00 -6.31
C ASP A 97 44.12 -0.49 -7.26
N ARG A 98 43.40 -1.39 -7.95
CA ARG A 98 42.34 -1.01 -8.90
C ARG A 98 40.99 -1.67 -8.63
N PHE A 99 40.62 -1.83 -7.37
CA PHE A 99 39.32 -2.39 -6.98
C PHE A 99 38.55 -1.46 -6.04
N HIS A 100 38.40 -0.18 -6.39
CA HIS A 100 37.55 0.74 -5.64
C HIS A 100 36.77 1.78 -6.45
N PHE A 101 36.81 1.75 -7.79
CA PHE A 101 36.17 2.80 -8.61
C PHE A 101 35.16 2.32 -9.66
N GLU A 102 34.97 1.01 -9.87
CA GLU A 102 33.96 0.50 -10.83
C GLU A 102 32.68 -0.06 -10.18
N ASN A 103 32.62 -0.18 -8.86
CA ASN A 103 31.41 -0.67 -8.18
C ASN A 103 30.41 0.43 -7.77
N ASN A 104 30.76 1.72 -7.97
CA ASN A 104 29.91 2.85 -7.56
C ASN A 104 29.10 3.48 -8.70
N LEU A 105 29.34 3.13 -9.97
CA LEU A 105 28.59 3.71 -11.10
C LEU A 105 27.47 2.78 -11.63
N LEU A 106 27.45 1.51 -11.22
CA LEU A 106 26.37 0.56 -11.54
C LEU A 106 25.39 0.34 -10.37
N ALA A 107 25.68 0.90 -9.19
CA ALA A 107 24.82 0.84 -8.00
C ALA A 107 23.68 1.87 -7.98
N GLY A 108 23.62 2.75 -9.00
CA GLY A 108 22.67 3.86 -9.06
C GLY A 108 21.28 3.51 -9.61
N MET A 109 20.97 2.24 -9.89
CA MET A 109 19.66 1.87 -10.48
C MET A 109 18.96 0.67 -9.84
N ASN A 110 19.45 0.11 -8.73
CA ASN A 110 18.75 -1.02 -8.08
C ASN A 110 19.06 -1.23 -6.58
N THR A 111 19.50 -0.18 -5.87
CA THR A 111 19.70 -0.29 -4.42
C THR A 111 18.37 -0.08 -3.70
N ILE A 112 17.83 -1.15 -3.12
CA ILE A 112 16.69 -1.08 -2.20
C ILE A 112 17.24 -0.64 -0.84
N PHE A 113 16.82 0.53 -0.36
CA PHE A 113 17.22 1.05 0.95
C PHE A 113 16.58 0.24 2.09
N ARG A 114 17.19 0.24 3.27
CA ARG A 114 16.66 -0.50 4.42
C ARG A 114 15.46 0.17 5.05
N THR A 115 15.39 1.50 4.94
CA THR A 115 14.30 2.30 5.50
C THR A 115 13.82 3.39 4.54
N CYS A 116 12.62 3.92 4.81
CA CYS A 116 12.12 5.10 4.11
C CYS A 116 12.98 6.34 4.40
N ASP A 117 13.54 6.43 5.61
CA ASP A 117 14.39 7.53 6.03
C ASP A 117 15.69 7.58 5.22
N GLU A 118 16.32 6.42 5.00
CA GLU A 118 17.48 6.27 4.11
C GLU A 118 17.15 6.68 2.67
N SER A 119 16.01 6.22 2.14
CA SER A 119 15.56 6.59 0.80
C SER A 119 15.43 8.10 0.64
N ARG A 120 14.77 8.75 1.61
CA ARG A 120 14.60 10.21 1.66
C ARG A 120 15.93 10.95 1.78
N ALA A 121 16.85 10.43 2.60
CA ALA A 121 18.17 11.05 2.77
C ALA A 121 19.02 10.94 1.50
N ALA A 122 18.90 9.84 0.77
CA ALA A 122 19.59 9.62 -0.50
C ALA A 122 19.02 10.48 -1.63
N ASP A 123 17.70 10.63 -1.71
CA ASP A 123 17.04 11.49 -2.70
C ASP A 123 15.92 12.34 -2.06
N PRO A 124 16.23 13.60 -1.71
CA PRO A 124 15.26 14.53 -1.15
C PRO A 124 14.13 14.94 -2.10
N SER A 125 14.18 14.57 -3.39
CA SER A 125 13.12 14.85 -4.36
C SER A 125 11.98 13.82 -4.33
N LEU A 126 12.16 12.71 -3.62
CA LEU A 126 11.13 11.68 -3.48
C LEU A 126 9.88 12.22 -2.78
N THR A 127 8.72 11.89 -3.35
CA THR A 127 7.41 12.23 -2.78
C THR A 127 6.87 11.10 -1.92
N SER A 128 6.06 11.40 -0.91
CA SER A 128 5.41 10.36 -0.10
C SER A 128 4.59 9.39 -0.97
N GLY A 129 4.66 8.09 -0.67
CA GLY A 129 4.08 7.05 -1.50
C GLY A 129 4.46 5.65 -1.07
N MET A 130 4.18 4.66 -1.92
CA MET A 130 4.54 3.26 -1.66
C MET A 130 5.92 2.94 -2.24
N TYR A 131 6.77 2.30 -1.44
CA TYR A 131 8.15 1.96 -1.79
C TYR A 131 8.50 0.56 -1.32
N TRP A 132 9.44 -0.06 -2.02
CA TRP A 132 10.11 -1.26 -1.52
C TRP A 132 11.26 -0.84 -0.62
N ILE A 133 11.35 -1.47 0.55
CA ILE A 133 12.49 -1.35 1.45
C ILE A 133 12.92 -2.74 1.94
N ASP A 134 14.16 -2.87 2.37
CA ASP A 134 14.72 -4.13 2.85
C ASP A 134 15.37 -3.99 4.24
N PRO A 135 14.56 -3.93 5.31
CA PRO A 135 15.04 -3.68 6.67
C PRO A 135 16.11 -4.66 7.17
N ASP A 136 15.99 -5.96 6.94
CA ASP A 136 17.00 -6.95 7.34
C ASP A 136 18.23 -6.95 6.42
N GLY A 137 18.10 -6.41 5.21
CA GLY A 137 19.18 -5.99 4.33
C GLY A 137 19.28 -6.85 3.06
N GLN A 138 19.77 -6.23 1.98
CA GLN A 138 19.83 -6.88 0.66
C GLN A 138 20.53 -8.24 0.68
N GLY A 139 19.78 -9.28 0.28
CA GLY A 139 20.27 -10.65 0.22
C GLY A 139 20.44 -11.33 1.59
N ILE A 140 19.91 -10.74 2.65
CA ILE A 140 19.90 -11.27 4.01
C ILE A 140 18.46 -11.58 4.38
N GLY A 141 18.22 -12.74 5.00
CA GLY A 141 16.92 -13.02 5.62
C GLY A 141 15.79 -13.18 4.61
N ASP A 142 14.76 -12.34 4.73
CA ASP A 142 13.52 -12.42 3.97
C ASP A 142 13.53 -11.43 2.79
N ASN A 143 12.58 -11.56 1.87
CA ASN A 143 12.46 -10.62 0.75
C ASN A 143 12.09 -9.20 1.23
N PRO A 144 12.43 -8.15 0.44
CA PRO A 144 11.99 -6.78 0.69
C PRO A 144 10.48 -6.66 0.92
N ILE A 145 10.07 -5.65 1.67
CA ILE A 145 8.66 -5.38 2.01
C ILE A 145 8.16 -4.11 1.30
N TYR A 146 6.86 -4.09 0.98
CA TYR A 146 6.21 -2.97 0.30
C TYR A 146 5.40 -2.14 1.29
N VAL A 147 5.89 -0.93 1.56
CA VAL A 147 5.43 -0.07 2.66
C VAL A 147 5.06 1.32 2.16
N TYR A 148 4.30 2.06 2.96
CA TYR A 148 4.10 3.48 2.73
C TYR A 148 5.24 4.27 3.39
N CYS A 149 5.94 5.07 2.60
CA CYS A 149 6.92 6.02 3.07
C CYS A 149 6.34 7.43 3.04
N ASN A 150 6.34 8.09 4.19
CA ASN A 150 6.12 9.52 4.24
C ASN A 150 7.48 10.22 4.05
N MET A 151 7.79 10.63 2.82
CA MET A 151 9.09 11.24 2.51
C MET A 151 9.25 12.65 3.11
N THR A 152 8.18 13.28 3.61
CA THR A 152 8.31 14.53 4.37
C THR A 152 8.91 14.29 5.76
N THR A 153 8.58 13.17 6.41
CA THR A 153 8.99 12.86 7.78
C THR A 153 9.96 11.69 7.90
N GLY A 154 10.14 10.90 6.83
CA GLY A 154 10.95 9.67 6.78
C GLY A 154 10.28 8.46 7.41
N THR A 155 9.04 8.62 7.89
CA THR A 155 8.34 7.55 8.60
C THR A 155 7.93 6.43 7.65
N THR A 156 8.06 5.20 8.15
CA THR A 156 7.63 3.97 7.48
C THR A 156 6.32 3.49 8.09
N SER A 157 5.33 3.19 7.24
CA SER A 157 4.06 2.58 7.65
C SER A 157 3.86 1.24 6.96
N ILE A 158 3.76 0.18 7.76
CA ILE A 158 3.44 -1.17 7.29
C ILE A 158 1.92 -1.33 7.31
N LEU A 159 1.33 -1.59 6.15
CA LEU A 159 -0.11 -1.78 6.02
C LEU A 159 -0.54 -3.17 6.50
N HIS A 160 -1.78 -3.27 6.97
CA HIS A 160 -2.39 -4.54 7.35
C HIS A 160 -3.77 -4.75 6.69
N ASP A 161 -4.33 -5.94 6.82
CA ASP A 161 -5.60 -6.35 6.21
C ASP A 161 -6.87 -5.73 6.83
N ASN A 162 -6.74 -4.87 7.84
CA ASN A 162 -7.87 -4.33 8.60
C ASN A 162 -7.82 -2.80 8.81
N GLU A 163 -7.55 -2.06 7.75
CA GLU A 163 -7.55 -0.57 7.78
C GLU A 163 -8.96 0.04 7.79
N LEU A 164 -9.98 -0.74 7.41
CA LEU A 164 -11.37 -0.28 7.28
C LEU A 164 -12.19 -0.58 8.54
N LYS A 165 -13.25 0.20 8.75
CA LYS A 165 -14.20 -0.04 9.85
C LYS A 165 -14.82 -1.43 9.72
N THR A 166 -14.61 -2.27 10.74
CA THR A 166 -15.25 -3.58 10.86
C THR A 166 -16.44 -3.47 11.83
N ASP A 167 -17.63 -3.90 11.38
CA ASP A 167 -18.77 -4.08 12.27
C ASP A 167 -18.63 -5.41 13.02
N VAL A 168 -18.64 -5.32 14.36
CA VAL A 168 -18.45 -6.46 15.27
C VAL A 168 -19.79 -7.08 15.66
N GLY A 169 -20.92 -6.43 15.34
CA GLY A 169 -22.24 -6.87 15.76
C GLY A 169 -22.40 -6.89 17.29
N HIS A 170 -23.42 -7.60 17.77
CA HIS A 170 -23.69 -7.70 19.20
C HIS A 170 -22.79 -8.74 19.86
N CYS A 171 -21.91 -8.27 20.73
CA CYS A 171 -20.92 -9.08 21.42
C CYS A 171 -21.08 -8.86 22.93
N ALA A 172 -21.78 -9.78 23.61
CA ALA A 172 -22.29 -9.55 24.96
C ALA A 172 -21.30 -9.89 26.09
N ASN A 173 -20.35 -10.80 25.85
CA ASN A 173 -19.42 -11.28 26.88
C ASN A 173 -18.03 -10.64 26.71
N PRO A 174 -17.28 -10.37 27.78
CA PRO A 174 -15.88 -9.95 27.65
C PRO A 174 -15.08 -10.92 26.77
N GLY A 175 -14.38 -10.40 25.76
CA GLY A 175 -13.55 -11.20 24.85
C GLY A 175 -14.31 -12.02 23.79
N CYS A 176 -15.62 -11.80 23.60
CA CYS A 176 -16.39 -12.53 22.58
C CYS A 176 -15.98 -12.23 21.13
N TYR A 177 -15.23 -11.13 20.89
CA TYR A 177 -14.69 -10.79 19.60
C TYR A 177 -13.16 -10.85 19.62
N SER A 178 -12.61 -11.58 18.66
CA SER A 178 -11.19 -11.61 18.38
C SER A 178 -11.01 -11.63 16.87
N LYS A 179 -10.05 -10.84 16.38
CA LYS A 179 -9.68 -10.79 14.97
C LYS A 179 -8.17 -10.71 14.87
N ALA A 180 -7.59 -11.67 14.16
CA ALA A 180 -6.18 -11.61 13.79
C ALA A 180 -5.99 -10.48 12.77
N ILE A 181 -4.91 -9.71 12.94
CA ILE A 181 -4.49 -8.64 12.02
C ILE A 181 -3.26 -9.14 11.29
N ASN A 182 -3.34 -9.22 9.97
CA ASN A 182 -2.24 -9.67 9.14
C ASN A 182 -1.56 -8.46 8.50
N TYR A 183 -0.31 -8.22 8.91
CA TYR A 183 0.54 -7.22 8.29
C TYR A 183 1.08 -7.73 6.96
N ASN A 184 1.23 -6.84 6.00
CA ASN A 184 1.86 -7.14 4.72
C ASN A 184 3.40 -7.12 4.80
N ALA A 185 3.95 -7.78 5.83
CA ALA A 185 5.38 -7.89 6.09
C ALA A 185 5.65 -9.12 6.97
N THR A 186 6.83 -9.72 6.86
CA THR A 186 7.24 -10.83 7.73
C THR A 186 7.64 -10.31 9.11
N ILE A 187 7.53 -11.15 10.14
CA ILE A 187 7.96 -10.80 11.50
C ILE A 187 9.44 -10.40 11.54
N ARG A 188 10.30 -11.07 10.75
CA ARG A 188 11.74 -10.75 10.68
C ARG A 188 11.97 -9.35 10.13
N GLN A 189 11.31 -8.99 9.03
CA GLN A 189 11.44 -7.67 8.44
C GLN A 189 10.88 -6.57 9.37
N MET A 190 9.76 -6.83 10.04
CA MET A 190 9.20 -5.91 11.04
C MET A 190 10.13 -5.73 12.25
N ALA A 191 10.75 -6.81 12.73
CA ALA A 191 11.70 -6.75 13.83
C ALA A 191 12.96 -5.95 13.44
N ALA A 192 13.53 -6.22 12.27
CA ALA A 192 14.67 -5.45 11.76
C ALA A 192 14.33 -3.96 11.57
N LEU A 193 13.13 -3.65 11.05
CA LEU A 193 12.68 -2.27 10.92
C LEU A 193 12.53 -1.59 12.29
N ALA A 194 12.00 -2.30 13.29
CA ALA A 194 11.86 -1.79 14.65
C ALA A 194 13.23 -1.52 15.30
N GLU A 195 14.24 -2.37 15.06
CA GLU A 195 15.61 -2.16 15.54
C GLU A 195 16.30 -0.95 14.89
N LEU A 196 15.95 -0.64 13.64
CA LEU A 196 16.44 0.53 12.90
C LEU A 196 15.67 1.82 13.24
N SER A 197 14.55 1.72 13.98
CA SER A 197 13.66 2.84 14.28
C SER A 197 13.85 3.31 15.72
N ALA A 198 13.87 4.63 15.94
CA ALA A 198 13.94 5.19 17.30
C ALA A 198 12.63 4.94 18.09
N GLU A 199 11.51 4.88 17.40
CA GLU A 199 10.18 4.76 17.98
C GLU A 199 9.21 4.07 17.01
N CYS A 200 8.15 3.46 17.56
CA CYS A 200 7.12 2.75 16.81
C CYS A 200 5.75 3.03 17.43
N TYR A 201 4.74 3.23 16.60
CA TYR A 201 3.38 3.55 17.03
C TYR A 201 2.34 2.76 16.23
N GLN A 202 1.29 2.31 16.92
CA GLN A 202 0.06 1.79 16.31
C GLN A 202 -1.15 2.35 17.04
N SER A 203 -2.17 2.80 16.31
CA SER A 203 -3.41 3.32 16.88
C SER A 203 -4.60 2.44 16.48
N ILE A 204 -5.48 2.16 17.44
CA ILE A 204 -6.72 1.40 17.21
C ILE A 204 -7.88 2.31 17.61
N ARG A 205 -8.89 2.45 16.73
CA ARG A 205 -10.08 3.25 17.00
C ARG A 205 -11.30 2.35 17.10
N VAL A 206 -12.00 2.45 18.22
CA VAL A 206 -13.31 1.83 18.45
C VAL A 206 -14.35 2.96 18.43
N SER A 207 -15.38 2.84 17.58
CA SER A 207 -16.40 3.87 17.36
C SER A 207 -17.79 3.30 17.21
#